data_AF-A0A4E0RB63-F1
#
_entry.id   AF-A0A4E0RB63-F1
#
_cell.length_a   1.000
_cell.length_b   1.000
_cell.length_c   1.000
_cell.angle_alpha   90.00
_cell.angle_beta   90.00
_cell.angle_gamma   90.00
#
_symmetry.space_group_name_H-M   'P 1'
#
loop_
_entity.id
_entity.type
_entity.pdbx_description
1 polymer ?
#
loop_
_entity_poly.entity_id
_entity_poly.type
_entity_poly.pdbx_seq_one_letter_code
_entity_poly.pdbx_strand_id
1 'polypeptide(L)'
;MIYDPLTLAEHNRILMRAWALGATPKSVSTEHQEEDDDDNKESVPLPNQMTVTIVCVMRPDKILTKLRNELKFKRIEAGIYHSKEVLEKWIICPSELALVPKNYPLLPLARGKRLEKFISLCVREGLNDYLRLILDIGLATSPEAYWRKILEVKQM
;
A
#
# COMPACT_ATOMS: atom_id res chain seq x y z
N MET A 1 21.23 -1.37 11.75
CA MET A 1 20.26 -0.24 11.88
C MET A 1 18.97 -0.69 11.21
N ILE A 2 17.86 -0.78 11.95
CA ILE A 2 16.55 -1.10 11.34
C ILE A 2 16.10 0.16 10.61
N TYR A 3 16.11 0.14 9.28
CA TYR A 3 15.59 1.22 8.45
C TYR A 3 14.07 1.25 8.58
N ASP A 4 13.52 2.39 9.00
CA ASP A 4 12.08 2.59 9.07
C ASP A 4 11.58 3.07 7.70
N PRO A 5 10.65 2.36 7.06
CA PRO A 5 10.19 2.68 5.71
C PRO A 5 9.24 3.89 5.65
N LEU A 6 8.79 4.44 6.79
CA LEU A 6 7.93 5.62 6.79
C LEU A 6 8.24 6.52 7.99
N THR A 7 8.92 7.62 7.71
CA THR A 7 9.16 8.69 8.69
C THR A 7 7.94 9.58 8.89
N LEU A 8 7.90 10.31 10.00
CA LEU A 8 6.85 11.30 10.26
C LEU A 8 6.80 12.40 9.18
N ALA A 9 7.97 12.84 8.70
CA ALA A 9 8.05 13.84 7.63
C ALA A 9 7.44 13.32 6.32
N GLU A 10 7.73 12.07 5.95
CA GLU A 10 7.15 11.42 4.76
C GLU A 10 5.64 11.21 4.92
N HIS A 11 5.20 10.73 6.08
CA HIS A 11 3.78 10.63 6.41
C HIS A 11 3.07 11.97 6.19
N ASN A 12 3.57 13.05 6.79
CA ASN A 12 2.95 14.38 6.66
C ASN A 12 2.96 14.87 5.21
N ARG A 13 4.04 14.61 4.47
CA ARG A 13 4.12 14.95 3.05
C ARG A 13 3.12 14.18 2.20
N ILE A 14 2.89 12.90 2.49
CA ILE A 14 1.85 12.09 1.83
C ILE A 14 0.47 12.70 2.08
N LEU A 15 0.17 13.08 3.32
CA LEU A 15 -1.13 13.69 3.64
C LEU A 15 -1.33 15.03 2.94
N MET A 16 -0.31 15.90 2.96
CA MET A 16 -0.37 17.19 2.25
C MET A 16 -0.57 16.99 0.74
N ARG A 17 0.09 16.00 0.15
CA ARG A 17 -0.10 15.67 -1.28
C ARG A 17 -1.48 15.11 -1.57
N ALA A 18 -1.97 14.17 -0.76
CA ALA A 18 -3.30 13.60 -0.94
C ALA A 18 -4.38 14.68 -0.87
N TRP A 19 -4.21 15.65 0.04
CA TRP A 19 -5.11 16.79 0.15
C TRP A 19 -4.96 17.78 -1.01
N ALA A 20 -3.74 18.19 -1.35
CA ALA A 20 -3.47 19.17 -2.41
C ALA A 20 -3.80 18.65 -3.83
N LEU A 21 -3.70 17.35 -4.06
CA LEU A 21 -4.03 16.74 -5.36
C LEU A 21 -5.54 16.57 -5.57
N GLY A 22 -6.37 16.98 -4.61
CA GLY A 22 -7.83 16.95 -4.76
C GLY A 22 -8.30 15.60 -5.24
N ALA A 23 -7.95 14.52 -4.53
CA ALA A 23 -8.47 13.17 -4.81
C ALA A 23 -9.99 13.17 -4.60
N THR A 24 -10.70 13.70 -5.60
CA THR A 24 -12.13 13.91 -5.62
C THR A 24 -12.76 12.53 -5.76
N PRO A 25 -13.59 12.10 -4.81
CA PRO A 25 -14.47 10.98 -5.10
C PRO A 25 -15.34 11.42 -6.27
N LYS A 26 -15.34 10.65 -7.37
CA LYS A 26 -16.39 10.80 -8.39
C LYS A 26 -17.71 10.63 -7.65
N SER A 27 -18.53 11.67 -7.62
CA SER A 27 -19.88 11.59 -7.09
C SER A 27 -20.57 10.41 -7.77
N VAL A 28 -21.06 9.46 -6.96
CA VAL A 28 -22.04 8.50 -7.43
C VAL A 28 -23.29 9.32 -7.69
N SER A 29 -23.55 9.64 -8.94
CA SER A 29 -24.78 10.28 -9.38
C SER A 29 -25.95 9.40 -8.99
N THR A 30 -26.55 9.70 -7.84
CA THR A 30 -27.91 9.24 -7.54
C THR A 30 -28.81 10.15 -8.34
N GLU A 31 -29.47 9.58 -9.35
CA GLU A 31 -30.44 10.24 -10.21
C GLU A 31 -31.56 10.85 -9.35
N HIS A 32 -31.49 12.14 -9.04
CA HIS A 32 -32.67 12.95 -8.80
C HIS A 32 -32.42 14.34 -9.42
N GLN A 33 -33.21 14.62 -10.45
CA GLN A 33 -33.35 15.91 -11.10
C GLN A 33 -33.90 16.92 -10.11
N GLU A 34 -33.29 18.11 -10.07
CA GLU A 34 -33.97 19.39 -9.92
C GLU A 34 -33.02 20.47 -10.45
N GLU A 35 -33.52 21.27 -11.39
CA GLU A 35 -32.83 22.39 -12.02
C GLU A 35 -32.75 23.56 -11.03
N ASP A 36 -31.55 24.12 -10.82
CA ASP A 36 -31.40 25.56 -10.57
C ASP A 36 -29.92 25.98 -10.65
N ASP A 37 -29.76 27.26 -11.02
CA ASP A 37 -28.56 27.99 -11.40
C ASP A 37 -27.30 27.87 -10.51
N ASP A 38 -26.18 28.13 -11.18
CA ASP A 38 -24.96 28.81 -10.69
C ASP A 38 -23.78 27.97 -10.19
N ASP A 39 -22.65 28.21 -10.87
CA ASP A 39 -21.29 27.72 -10.66
C ASP A 39 -21.06 26.19 -10.59
N ASN A 40 -20.29 25.69 -11.56
CA ASN A 40 -19.45 24.49 -11.42
C ASN A 40 -18.45 24.67 -10.25
N LYS A 41 -18.93 24.62 -9.00
CA LYS A 41 -18.07 24.52 -7.82
C LYS A 41 -17.59 23.08 -7.75
N GLU A 42 -16.43 22.82 -8.35
CA GLU A 42 -15.60 21.69 -7.96
C GLU A 42 -15.39 21.76 -6.44
N SER A 43 -16.24 21.07 -5.69
CA SER A 43 -16.14 21.06 -4.24
C SER A 43 -14.92 20.25 -3.86
N VAL A 44 -13.88 20.91 -3.36
CA VAL A 44 -12.71 20.22 -2.81
C VAL A 44 -13.18 19.35 -1.65
N PRO A 45 -12.97 18.03 -1.69
CA PRO A 45 -13.47 17.14 -0.64
C PRO A 45 -12.77 17.49 0.67
N LEU A 46 -13.54 17.48 1.76
CA LEU A 46 -12.97 17.70 3.08
C LEU A 46 -12.09 16.49 3.47
N PRO A 47 -11.05 16.68 4.29
CA PRO A 47 -10.18 15.57 4.71
C PRO A 47 -10.91 14.38 5.34
N ASN A 48 -12.04 14.62 6.02
CA ASN A 48 -12.87 13.57 6.61
C ASN A 48 -13.71 12.78 5.58
N GLN A 49 -13.73 13.20 4.30
CA GLN A 49 -14.38 12.51 3.18
C GLN A 49 -13.39 11.73 2.31
N MET A 50 -12.10 11.77 2.63
CA MET A 50 -11.04 11.09 1.89
C MET A 50 -10.51 9.87 2.66
N THR A 51 -9.90 8.94 1.93
CA THR A 51 -9.13 7.83 2.50
C THR A 51 -7.74 7.81 1.90
N VAL A 52 -6.71 7.75 2.74
CA VAL A 52 -5.32 7.58 2.32
C VAL A 52 -4.85 6.18 2.68
N THR A 53 -4.43 5.43 1.66
CA THR A 53 -3.79 4.11 1.85
C THR A 53 -2.30 4.22 1.55
N ILE A 54 -1.47 3.89 2.54
CA ILE A 54 -0.01 3.91 2.45
C ILE A 54 0.47 2.47 2.43
N VAL A 55 1.18 2.07 1.36
CA VAL A 55 1.77 0.73 1.27
C VAL A 55 3.24 0.81 1.65
N CYS A 56 3.60 0.21 2.79
CA CYS A 56 4.97 0.15 3.28
C CYS A 56 5.51 -1.27 3.13
N VAL A 57 6.57 -1.46 2.36
CA VAL A 57 7.17 -2.79 2.12
C VAL A 57 7.55 -3.50 3.44
N MET A 58 8.01 -2.72 4.43
CA MET A 58 8.28 -3.18 5.79
C MET A 58 7.36 -2.48 6.79
N ARG A 59 7.32 -3.00 8.03
CA ARG A 59 6.56 -2.42 9.12
C ARG A 59 7.18 -1.06 9.55
N PRO A 60 6.42 0.06 9.55
CA PRO A 60 6.92 1.35 10.03
C PRO A 60 6.78 1.50 11.54
N ASP A 61 7.75 0.97 12.29
CA ASP A 61 7.68 0.87 13.75
C ASP A 61 7.62 2.22 14.47
N LYS A 62 8.25 3.29 13.95
CA LYS A 62 8.15 4.62 14.57
C LYS A 62 6.71 5.11 14.56
N ILE A 63 6.01 5.01 13.43
CA ILE A 63 4.62 5.46 13.32
C ILE A 63 3.66 4.55 14.10
N LEU A 64 3.84 3.23 13.97
CA LEU A 64 2.91 2.27 14.57
C LEU A 64 3.10 2.08 16.08
N THR A 65 4.32 2.28 16.59
CA THR A 65 4.66 2.03 17.99
C THR A 65 4.94 3.33 18.76
N LYS A 66 5.83 4.21 18.25
CA LYS A 66 6.24 5.41 18.99
C LYS A 66 5.20 6.52 18.94
N LEU A 67 4.62 6.77 17.76
CA LEU A 67 3.61 7.81 17.53
C LEU A 67 2.18 7.28 17.64
N ARG A 68 2.00 6.10 18.27
CA ARG A 68 0.71 5.43 18.37
C ARG A 68 -0.35 6.31 19.05
N ASN A 69 0.03 7.08 20.06
CA ASN A 69 -0.92 7.95 20.78
C ASN A 69 -1.37 9.14 19.94
N GLU A 70 -0.50 9.65 19.07
CA GLU A 70 -0.75 10.83 18.24
C GLU A 70 -1.53 10.46 16.98
N LEU A 71 -1.13 9.39 16.30
CA LEU A 71 -1.70 8.98 15.02
C LEU A 71 -2.80 7.91 15.17
N LYS A 72 -2.90 7.28 16.36
CA LYS A 72 -3.94 6.32 16.77
C LYS A 72 -4.17 5.17 15.79
N PHE A 73 -3.11 4.70 15.12
CA PHE A 73 -3.17 3.49 14.33
C PHE A 73 -3.48 2.26 15.20
N LYS A 74 -4.47 1.49 14.78
CA LYS A 74 -4.85 0.20 15.35
C LYS A 74 -4.57 -0.90 14.34
N ARG A 75 -4.07 -2.04 14.81
CA ARG A 75 -3.90 -3.23 13.97
C ARG A 75 -5.26 -3.90 13.79
N ILE A 76 -5.69 -4.04 12.55
CA ILE A 76 -6.93 -4.77 12.19
C ILE A 76 -6.59 -6.25 11.97
N GLU A 77 -5.60 -6.51 11.12
CA GLU A 77 -5.01 -7.84 10.94
C GLU A 77 -3.49 -7.74 10.71
N ALA A 78 -2.81 -8.86 10.51
CA ALA A 78 -1.38 -8.85 10.22
C ALA A 78 -1.09 -8.06 8.94
N GLY A 79 -0.25 -7.02 9.05
CA GLY A 79 0.06 -6.15 7.94
C GLY A 79 -1.00 -5.11 7.59
N ILE A 80 -2.10 -4.98 8.33
CA ILE A 80 -3.13 -3.96 8.06
C ILE A 80 -3.38 -3.14 9.32
N TYR A 81 -3.12 -1.83 9.20
CA TYR A 81 -3.28 -0.85 10.26
C TYR A 81 -4.22 0.26 9.81
N HIS A 82 -5.05 0.75 10.73
CA HIS A 82 -6.10 1.72 10.43
C HIS A 82 -6.16 2.83 11.47
N SER A 83 -6.43 4.05 11.03
CA SER A 83 -6.73 5.22 11.85
C SER A 83 -7.88 6.01 11.21
N LYS A 84 -8.89 6.37 12.01
CA LYS A 84 -10.04 7.19 11.58
C LYS A 84 -9.90 8.67 11.95
N GLU A 85 -8.71 9.10 12.37
CA GLU A 85 -8.51 10.43 12.95
C GLU A 85 -8.34 11.52 11.89
N VAL A 86 -9.29 12.47 11.86
CA VAL A 86 -9.38 13.64 10.95
C VAL A 86 -9.54 13.28 9.47
N LEU A 87 -8.72 12.34 9.00
CA LEU A 87 -8.68 11.75 7.68
C LEU A 87 -8.58 10.23 7.87
N GLU A 88 -9.34 9.45 7.11
CA GLU A 88 -9.22 8.00 7.19
C GLU A 88 -7.89 7.53 6.57
N LYS A 89 -7.13 6.75 7.33
CA LYS A 89 -5.76 6.36 7.02
C LYS A 89 -5.57 4.86 7.18
N TRP A 90 -5.02 4.22 6.16
CA TRP A 90 -4.63 2.82 6.15
C TRP A 90 -3.14 2.69 5.91
N ILE A 91 -2.47 1.80 6.65
CA ILE A 91 -1.12 1.33 6.34
C ILE A 91 -1.20 -0.16 6.03
N ILE A 92 -0.74 -0.55 4.85
CA ILE A 92 -0.64 -1.94 4.42
C ILE A 92 0.84 -2.33 4.34
N CYS A 93 1.20 -3.41 5.01
CA CYS A 93 2.56 -3.97 5.04
C CYS A 93 2.59 -5.34 4.37
N PRO A 94 2.89 -5.43 3.06
CA PRO A 94 2.87 -6.69 2.31
C PRO A 94 3.68 -7.82 2.94
N SER A 95 4.82 -7.49 3.56
CA SER A 95 5.69 -8.48 4.21
C SER A 95 5.04 -9.19 5.41
N GLU A 96 4.00 -8.61 6.00
CA GLU A 96 3.25 -9.20 7.12
C GLU A 96 1.96 -9.90 6.68
N LEU A 97 1.51 -9.71 5.44
CA LEU A 97 0.24 -10.26 4.95
C LEU A 97 0.26 -11.79 4.89
N ALA A 98 -0.92 -12.38 5.10
CA ALA A 98 -1.14 -13.81 4.92
C ALA A 98 -1.07 -14.19 3.42
N LEU A 99 -0.62 -15.41 3.13
CA LEU A 99 -0.52 -15.97 1.78
C LEU A 99 -1.87 -16.53 1.33
N VAL A 100 -2.84 -15.65 1.13
CA VAL A 100 -4.20 -15.98 0.70
C VAL A 100 -4.54 -15.20 -0.57
N PRO A 101 -5.42 -15.71 -1.46
CA PRO A 101 -5.70 -15.09 -2.76
C PRO A 101 -6.03 -13.60 -2.70
N LYS A 102 -6.80 -13.16 -1.68
CA LYS A 102 -7.14 -11.74 -1.48
C LYS A 102 -5.92 -10.80 -1.39
N ASN A 103 -4.76 -11.31 -0.99
CA ASN A 103 -3.54 -10.53 -0.77
C ASN A 103 -2.54 -10.64 -1.93
N TYR A 104 -2.74 -11.56 -2.89
CA TYR A 104 -1.78 -11.82 -3.97
C TYR A 104 -1.37 -10.59 -4.77
N PRO A 105 -2.24 -9.60 -5.04
CA PRO A 105 -1.82 -8.39 -5.75
C PRO A 105 -0.74 -7.57 -5.04
N LEU A 106 -0.67 -7.63 -3.71
CA LEU A 106 0.28 -6.84 -2.91
C LEU A 106 1.53 -7.63 -2.51
N LEU A 107 1.46 -8.96 -2.46
CA LEU A 107 2.58 -9.82 -2.09
C LEU A 107 3.83 -9.71 -3.00
N PRO A 108 3.74 -9.33 -4.29
CA PRO A 108 4.92 -9.00 -5.09
C PRO A 108 5.79 -7.88 -4.51
N LEU A 109 5.19 -6.99 -3.72
CA LEU A 109 5.88 -5.89 -3.04
C LEU A 109 6.50 -6.31 -1.71
N ALA A 110 6.27 -7.54 -1.23
CA ALA A 110 6.83 -8.02 0.02
C ALA A 110 8.36 -8.16 -0.05
N ARG A 111 9.02 -8.30 1.10
CA ARG A 111 10.46 -8.56 1.20
C ARG A 111 10.79 -9.75 2.11
N GLY A 112 12.02 -10.24 1.94
CA GLY A 112 12.58 -11.32 2.74
C GLY A 112 11.76 -12.61 2.65
N LYS A 113 11.65 -13.32 3.78
CA LYS A 113 10.99 -14.64 3.88
C LYS A 113 9.54 -14.64 3.38
N ARG A 114 8.83 -13.51 3.45
CA ARG A 114 7.45 -13.45 2.96
C ARG A 114 7.39 -13.57 1.45
N LEU A 115 8.23 -12.80 0.75
CA LEU A 115 8.33 -12.84 -0.70
C LEU A 115 8.79 -14.22 -1.17
N GLU A 116 9.78 -14.82 -0.49
CA GLU A 116 10.25 -16.17 -0.82
C GLU A 116 9.14 -17.21 -0.75
N LYS A 117 8.35 -17.20 0.33
CA LYS A 117 7.19 -18.09 0.45
C LYS A 117 6.13 -17.83 -0.61
N PHE A 118 5.92 -16.57 -1.01
CA PHE A 118 4.99 -16.24 -2.08
C PHE A 118 5.49 -16.72 -3.45
N ILE A 119 6.77 -16.55 -3.77
CA ILE A 119 7.38 -17.11 -4.98
C ILE A 119 7.20 -18.63 -5.03
N SER A 120 7.50 -19.34 -3.94
CA SER A 120 7.28 -20.79 -3.86
C SER A 120 5.83 -21.19 -4.11
N LEU A 121 4.88 -20.41 -3.57
CA LEU A 121 3.46 -20.62 -3.81
C LEU A 121 3.13 -20.42 -5.30
N CYS A 122 3.60 -19.33 -5.91
CA CYS A 122 3.33 -19.04 -7.31
C CYS A 122 3.88 -20.11 -8.25
N VAL A 123 5.08 -20.63 -7.99
CA VAL A 123 5.66 -21.73 -8.78
C VAL A 123 4.82 -23.00 -8.64
N ARG A 124 4.42 -23.36 -7.42
CA ARG A 124 3.62 -24.56 -7.16
C ARG A 124 2.23 -24.49 -7.80
N GLU A 125 1.61 -23.32 -7.80
CA GLU A 125 0.23 -23.11 -8.24
C GLU A 125 0.13 -22.57 -9.68
N GLY A 126 1.26 -22.41 -10.38
CA GLY A 126 1.29 -21.92 -11.76
C GLY A 126 0.86 -20.46 -11.93
N LEU A 127 1.05 -19.63 -10.90
CA LEU A 127 0.65 -18.21 -10.89
C LEU A 127 1.68 -17.33 -11.62
N ASN A 128 1.82 -17.56 -12.92
CA ASN A 128 2.86 -16.97 -13.77
C ASN A 128 2.79 -15.44 -13.85
N ASP A 129 1.60 -14.86 -13.80
CA ASP A 129 1.40 -13.40 -13.84
C ASP A 129 2.04 -12.72 -12.64
N TYR A 130 1.90 -13.29 -11.44
CA TYR A 130 2.53 -12.76 -10.24
C TYR A 130 4.04 -12.97 -10.23
N LEU A 131 4.54 -14.08 -10.79
CA LEU A 131 5.99 -14.28 -10.97
C LEU A 131 6.58 -13.22 -11.89
N ARG A 132 5.92 -12.92 -13.00
CA ARG A 132 6.32 -11.86 -13.92
C ARG A 132 6.31 -10.50 -13.24
N LEU A 133 5.23 -10.19 -12.51
CA LEU A 133 5.13 -8.94 -11.75
C LEU A 133 6.25 -8.80 -10.70
N ILE A 134 6.60 -9.87 -9.99
CA ILE A 134 7.73 -9.88 -9.05
C ILE A 134 9.05 -9.58 -9.77
N LEU A 135 9.27 -10.17 -10.94
CA LEU A 135 10.47 -9.92 -11.75
C LEU A 135 10.49 -8.47 -12.23
N ASP A 136 9.40 -7.94 -12.76
CA ASP A 136 9.32 -6.58 -13.27
C ASP A 136 9.59 -5.55 -12.15
N ILE A 137 9.01 -5.76 -10.96
CA ILE A 137 9.25 -4.92 -9.78
C ILE A 137 10.68 -5.08 -9.25
N GLY A 138 11.17 -6.32 -9.19
CA GLY A 138 12.50 -6.67 -8.70
C GLY A 138 13.62 -6.11 -9.59
N LEU A 139 13.41 -6.13 -10.90
CA LEU A 139 14.32 -5.56 -11.89
C LEU A 139 14.38 -4.05 -11.81
N ALA A 140 13.24 -3.39 -11.54
CA ALA A 140 13.22 -1.95 -11.33
C ALA A 140 13.92 -1.50 -10.03
N THR A 141 14.11 -2.41 -9.05
CA THR A 141 14.58 -2.04 -7.70
C THR A 141 15.96 -2.59 -7.33
N SER A 142 16.38 -3.75 -7.83
CA SER A 142 17.74 -4.28 -7.66
C SER A 142 18.04 -5.40 -8.69
N PRO A 143 18.46 -5.03 -9.92
CA PRO A 143 18.69 -5.98 -11.01
C PRO A 143 19.65 -7.12 -10.65
N GLU A 144 20.75 -6.81 -9.96
CA GLU A 144 21.83 -7.77 -9.66
C GLU A 144 21.43 -8.85 -8.65
N ALA A 145 20.55 -8.53 -7.69
CA ALA A 145 20.10 -9.47 -6.67
C ALA A 145 19.16 -10.54 -7.27
N TYR A 146 18.31 -10.14 -8.23
CA TYR A 146 17.41 -11.05 -8.93
C TYR A 146 18.13 -11.86 -10.00
N TRP A 147 19.07 -11.27 -10.74
CA TRP A 147 19.89 -12.00 -11.71
C TRP A 147 20.63 -13.17 -11.06
N ARG A 148 21.19 -12.98 -9.85
CA ARG A 148 21.84 -14.06 -9.09
C ARG A 148 20.89 -15.23 -8.79
N LYS A 149 19.68 -14.95 -8.27
CA LYS A 149 18.68 -16.00 -7.98
C LYS A 149 18.19 -16.72 -9.24
N ILE A 150 18.02 -16.01 -10.36
CA ILE A 150 17.63 -16.63 -11.64
C ILE A 150 18.73 -17.55 -12.16
N LEU A 151 19.99 -17.14 -12.04
CA LEU A 151 21.14 -17.93 -12.47
C LEU A 151 21.36 -19.18 -11.59
N GLU A 152 21.09 -19.10 -10.29
CA GLU A 152 21.11 -20.25 -9.37
C GLU A 152 20.05 -21.30 -9.75
N VAL A 153 18.84 -20.87 -10.12
CA VAL A 153 17.75 -21.78 -10.55
C VAL A 153 18.06 -22.47 -11.89
N LYS A 154 18.82 -21.83 -12.79
CA LYS A 154 19.26 -22.45 -14.05
C LYS A 154 20.41 -23.46 -13.90
N GLN A 155 21.07 -23.49 -12.75
CA GLN A 155 22.16 -24.44 -12.46
C GLN A 155 21.67 -25.70 -11.72
N MET A 156 20.40 -25.75 -11.34
CA MET A 156 19.68 -26.97 -10.95
C MET A 156 18.99 -27.59 -12.17
#